data_AF-A0A1D2AHI4-F1
#
_entry.id   AF-A0A1D2AHI4-F1
#
_cell.length_a   1.000
_cell.length_b   1.000
_cell.length_c   1.000
_cell.angle_alpha   90.00
_cell.angle_beta   90.00
_cell.angle_gamma   90.00
#
_symmetry.space_group_name_H-M   'P 1'
#
loop_
_entity.id
_entity.type
_entity.pdbx_description
1 polymer ?
#
loop_
_entity_poly.entity_id
_entity_poly.type
_entity_poly.pdbx_seq_one_letter_code
_entity_poly.pdbx_strand_id
1 'polypeptide(L)'
;GTLFEDPEFLCTGASVWGSKDPKFRVQWLRPSEICSYPKLFVEGASRFDVVQGSVGNCWMVASVANLTLSNELFGRVVPNDQSFDVDYAGIFHFRIWKANRWIDVVVDDRLPTLDGQLIFMKSRSGDEFWSALLEKAYAKMHGSYEALSGGSACEAMEDFTGGVTEQIDLKRS
;
A
#
# COMPACT_ATOMS: atom_id res chain seq x y z
N GLY A 1 16.53 13.76 15.30
CA GLY A 1 16.96 12.76 14.31
C GLY A 1 16.48 13.18 12.94
N THR A 2 17.06 12.65 11.87
CA THR A 2 16.54 12.79 10.50
C THR A 2 15.53 11.68 10.22
N LEU A 3 14.49 11.97 9.45
CA LEU A 3 13.52 10.95 9.01
C LEU A 3 14.14 10.10 7.90
N PHE A 4 13.76 8.82 7.87
CA PHE A 4 14.20 7.87 6.85
C PHE A 4 13.77 8.33 5.45
N GLU A 5 14.67 8.12 4.50
CA GLU A 5 14.44 8.31 3.09
C GLU A 5 14.87 7.04 2.38
N ASP A 6 13.95 6.40 1.66
CA ASP A 6 14.20 5.14 0.99
C ASP A 6 15.14 5.35 -0.21
N PRO A 7 16.37 4.77 -0.19
CA PRO A 7 17.31 4.93 -1.29
C PRO A 7 16.96 4.06 -2.51
N GLU A 8 16.10 3.05 -2.34
CA GLU A 8 15.72 2.10 -3.38
C GLU A 8 14.42 2.49 -4.10
N PHE A 9 13.57 3.28 -3.44
CA PHE A 9 12.31 3.76 -4.01
C PHE A 9 12.16 5.27 -3.83
N LEU A 10 12.80 6.00 -4.75
CA LEU A 10 12.92 7.45 -4.68
C LEU A 10 11.56 8.14 -4.83
N CYS A 11 11.38 9.28 -4.17
CA CYS A 11 10.17 10.11 -4.28
C CYS A 11 10.19 10.95 -5.57
N THR A 12 10.07 10.30 -6.73
CA THR A 12 10.14 10.92 -8.06
C THR A 12 8.90 10.62 -8.89
N GLY A 13 8.73 11.33 -10.01
CA GLY A 13 7.68 11.03 -10.98
C GLY A 13 7.81 9.62 -11.58
N ALA A 14 9.04 9.10 -11.73
CA ALA A 14 9.27 7.75 -12.29
C ALA A 14 8.69 6.65 -11.37
N SER A 15 8.80 6.82 -10.06
CA SER A 15 8.22 5.87 -9.09
C SER A 15 6.68 5.84 -9.12
N VAL A 16 6.06 6.90 -9.63
CA VAL A 16 4.60 7.00 -9.80
C VAL A 16 4.17 6.51 -11.18
N TRP A 17 4.75 7.09 -12.23
CA TRP A 17 4.29 6.94 -13.61
C TRP A 17 5.05 5.87 -14.40
N GLY A 18 6.11 5.29 -13.84
CA GLY A 18 6.98 4.36 -14.54
C GLY A 18 7.57 4.99 -15.79
N SER A 19 7.35 4.34 -16.93
CA SER A 19 7.74 4.82 -18.27
C SER A 19 6.63 5.60 -18.99
N LYS A 20 5.47 5.80 -18.37
CA LYS A 20 4.37 6.60 -18.94
C LYS A 20 4.60 8.09 -18.70
N ASP A 21 4.02 8.89 -19.59
CA ASP A 21 4.04 10.35 -19.45
C ASP A 21 3.27 10.79 -18.18
N PRO A 22 3.85 11.70 -17.37
CA PRO A 22 3.20 12.21 -16.17
C PRO A 22 1.97 13.04 -16.55
N LYS A 23 0.81 12.67 -16.00
CA LYS A 23 -0.44 13.44 -16.20
C LYS A 23 -0.43 14.76 -15.45
N PHE A 24 0.26 14.79 -14.31
CA PHE A 24 0.43 15.96 -13.46
C PHE A 24 1.71 15.82 -12.62
N ARG A 25 2.17 16.93 -12.04
CA ARG A 25 3.30 16.93 -11.12
C ARG A 25 2.84 16.42 -9.74
N VAL A 26 3.43 15.31 -9.31
CA VAL A 26 3.16 14.71 -8.01
C VAL A 26 3.95 15.43 -6.92
N GLN A 27 3.30 15.67 -5.78
CA GLN A 27 3.95 16.06 -4.54
C GLN A 27 4.12 14.83 -3.66
N TRP A 28 5.22 14.74 -2.93
CA TRP A 28 5.46 13.65 -1.99
C TRP A 28 5.42 14.23 -0.59
N LEU A 29 4.41 13.87 0.18
CA LEU A 29 4.16 14.38 1.52
C LEU A 29 4.09 13.24 2.52
N ARG A 30 4.63 13.44 3.72
CA ARG A 30 4.45 12.51 4.84
C ARG A 30 3.05 12.68 5.44
N PRO A 31 2.50 11.66 6.12
CA PRO A 31 1.22 11.74 6.82
C PRO A 31 1.09 12.94 7.76
N SER A 32 2.18 13.34 8.43
CA SER A 32 2.24 14.52 9.29
C SER A 32 2.10 15.86 8.55
N GLU A 33 2.35 15.88 7.24
CA GLU A 33 2.16 17.04 6.37
C GLU A 33 0.76 17.06 5.74
N ILE A 34 0.06 15.92 5.74
CA ILE A 34 -1.27 15.73 5.16
C ILE A 34 -2.38 15.97 6.20
N CYS A 35 -2.19 15.49 7.44
CA CYS A 35 -3.16 15.61 8.51
C CYS A 35 -2.48 15.86 9.87
N SER A 36 -3.23 16.39 10.85
CA SER A 36 -2.66 16.77 12.15
C SER A 36 -2.31 15.60 13.08
N TYR A 37 -2.99 14.45 12.94
CA TYR A 37 -2.87 13.31 13.85
C TYR A 37 -2.81 12.00 13.05
N PRO A 38 -1.73 11.76 12.28
CA PRO A 38 -1.61 10.57 11.47
C PRO A 38 -1.54 9.32 12.35
N LYS A 39 -2.29 8.30 11.96
CA LYS A 39 -2.34 7.00 12.61
C LYS A 39 -2.08 5.91 11.60
N LEU A 40 -1.47 4.83 12.07
CA LEU A 40 -1.29 3.66 11.22
C LEU A 40 -2.63 2.93 11.08
N PHE A 41 -3.37 2.77 12.18
CA PHE A 41 -4.69 2.14 12.24
C PHE A 41 -5.68 3.01 13.00
N VAL A 42 -6.94 3.06 12.55
CA VAL A 42 -8.05 3.72 13.25
C VAL A 42 -9.16 2.71 13.47
N GLU A 43 -9.35 2.29 14.73
CA GLU A 43 -10.32 1.25 15.12
C GLU A 43 -10.05 -0.14 14.51
N GLY A 44 -8.79 -0.43 14.19
CA GLY A 44 -8.36 -1.68 13.53
C GLY A 44 -8.24 -1.51 12.02
N ALA A 45 -8.09 -2.61 11.28
CA ALA A 45 -8.09 -2.59 9.83
C ALA A 45 -9.47 -3.04 9.32
N SER A 46 -10.05 -2.27 8.42
CA SER A 46 -11.40 -2.42 7.89
C SER A 46 -11.41 -2.31 6.37
N ARG A 47 -12.39 -2.94 5.73
CA ARG A 47 -12.63 -2.78 4.28
C ARG A 47 -12.91 -1.34 3.87
N PHE A 48 -13.31 -0.48 4.81
CA PHE A 48 -13.58 0.94 4.55
C PHE A 48 -12.30 1.77 4.41
N ASP A 49 -11.15 1.19 4.78
CA ASP A 49 -9.85 1.86 4.75
C ASP A 49 -9.15 1.69 3.41
N VAL A 50 -9.80 0.96 2.49
CA VAL A 50 -9.31 0.58 1.17
C VAL A 50 -10.19 1.26 0.11
N VAL A 51 -10.02 2.57 -0.06
CA VAL A 51 -10.67 3.32 -1.15
C VAL A 51 -9.71 3.42 -2.33
N GLN A 52 -10.16 2.94 -3.50
CA GLN A 52 -9.38 3.00 -4.73
C GLN A 52 -9.09 4.46 -5.13
N GLY A 53 -7.82 4.75 -5.44
CA GLY A 53 -7.39 6.03 -6.01
C GLY A 53 -7.40 6.03 -7.55
N SER A 54 -6.53 6.83 -8.15
CA SER A 54 -6.53 7.10 -9.60
C SER A 54 -5.91 6.00 -10.48
N VAL A 55 -5.48 4.87 -9.91
CA VAL A 55 -4.87 3.73 -10.62
C VAL A 55 -5.88 2.59 -10.74
N GLY A 56 -5.80 1.83 -11.85
CA GLY A 56 -6.59 0.63 -12.08
C GLY A 56 -6.14 -0.57 -11.23
N ASN A 57 -6.04 -0.41 -9.92
CA ASN A 57 -5.61 -1.45 -8.97
C ASN A 57 -6.75 -1.99 -8.10
N CYS A 58 -7.99 -1.96 -8.62
CA CYS A 58 -9.18 -2.51 -7.96
C CYS A 58 -8.99 -3.97 -7.50
N TRP A 59 -8.14 -4.73 -8.20
CA TRP A 59 -7.75 -6.09 -7.86
C TRP A 59 -7.00 -6.17 -6.53
N MET A 60 -6.01 -5.29 -6.31
CA MET A 60 -5.27 -5.21 -5.05
C MET A 60 -6.17 -4.75 -3.91
N VAL A 61 -6.99 -3.72 -4.15
CA VAL A 61 -7.97 -3.20 -3.19
C VAL A 61 -8.90 -4.31 -2.69
N ALA A 62 -9.43 -5.14 -3.59
CA ALA A 62 -10.31 -6.25 -3.21
C ALA A 62 -9.57 -7.31 -2.37
N SER A 63 -8.35 -7.66 -2.73
CA SER A 63 -7.55 -8.64 -1.98
C SER A 63 -7.17 -8.12 -0.59
N VAL A 64 -6.76 -6.86 -0.48
CA VAL A 64 -6.45 -6.22 0.82
C VAL A 64 -7.71 -6.10 1.69
N ALA A 65 -8.87 -5.78 1.10
CA ALA A 65 -10.14 -5.76 1.84
C ALA A 65 -10.57 -7.16 2.34
N ASN A 66 -10.21 -8.24 1.65
CA ASN A 66 -10.42 -9.59 2.15
C ASN A 66 -9.43 -9.96 3.26
N LEU A 67 -8.19 -9.47 3.17
CA LEU A 67 -7.16 -9.69 4.19
C LEU A 67 -7.58 -9.15 5.56
N THR A 68 -8.25 -7.99 5.60
CA THR A 68 -8.75 -7.40 6.86
C THR A 68 -9.81 -8.24 7.55
N LEU A 69 -10.41 -9.23 6.88
CA LEU A 69 -11.34 -10.18 7.50
C LEU A 69 -10.64 -11.24 8.38
N SER A 70 -9.31 -11.38 8.28
CA SER A 70 -8.51 -12.31 9.06
C SER A 70 -7.36 -11.59 9.76
N ASN A 71 -7.49 -11.37 11.07
CA ASN A 71 -6.45 -10.71 11.87
C ASN A 71 -5.08 -11.43 11.81
N GLU A 72 -5.09 -12.76 11.69
CA GLU A 72 -3.86 -13.55 11.59
C GLU A 72 -3.12 -13.29 10.28
N LEU A 73 -3.83 -13.37 9.14
CA LEU A 73 -3.24 -13.11 7.83
C LEU A 73 -2.86 -11.63 7.68
N PHE A 74 -3.71 -10.74 8.21
CA PHE A 74 -3.44 -9.32 8.22
C PHE A 74 -2.15 -8.99 8.98
N GLY A 75 -2.01 -9.46 10.23
CA GLY A 75 -0.81 -9.24 11.03
C GLY A 75 0.46 -9.87 10.44
N ARG A 76 0.29 -10.85 9.55
CA ARG A 76 1.41 -11.43 8.79
C ARG A 76 1.93 -10.47 7.73
N VAL A 77 1.06 -9.74 7.05
CA VAL A 77 1.40 -8.78 5.98
C VAL A 77 1.73 -7.40 6.52
N VAL A 78 0.97 -6.95 7.52
CA VAL A 78 1.11 -5.64 8.17
C VAL A 78 1.45 -5.85 9.65
N PRO A 79 2.75 -5.88 9.99
CA PRO A 79 3.21 -6.02 11.36
C PRO A 79 2.69 -4.88 12.25
N ASN A 80 2.30 -5.22 13.48
CA ASN A 80 1.73 -4.30 14.47
C ASN A 80 2.79 -3.64 15.38
N ASP A 81 4.07 -3.76 15.04
CA ASP A 81 5.22 -3.20 15.75
C ASP A 81 5.61 -1.80 15.23
N GLN A 82 4.69 -1.10 14.57
CA GLN A 82 4.92 0.15 13.86
C GLN A 82 3.89 1.20 14.27
N SER A 83 4.30 2.45 14.43
CA SER A 83 3.40 3.55 14.78
C SER A 83 3.94 4.91 14.32
N PHE A 84 3.07 5.92 14.31
CA PHE A 84 3.47 7.33 14.12
C PHE A 84 3.85 8.04 15.43
N ASP A 85 3.62 7.40 16.58
CA ASP A 85 3.79 8.02 17.90
C ASP A 85 5.12 7.62 18.56
N VAL A 86 5.31 6.32 18.80
CA VAL A 86 6.46 5.78 19.53
C VAL A 86 7.53 5.33 18.54
N ASP A 87 8.78 5.74 18.78
CA ASP A 87 9.96 5.41 17.96
C ASP A 87 9.81 5.74 16.46
N TYR A 88 8.95 6.71 16.13
CA TYR A 88 8.73 7.14 14.76
C TYR A 88 10.01 7.72 14.14
N ALA A 89 10.39 7.15 13.00
CA ALA A 89 11.53 7.60 12.20
C ALA A 89 11.18 7.76 10.71
N GLY A 90 9.90 7.80 10.35
CA GLY A 90 9.46 7.93 8.95
C GLY A 90 9.74 6.68 8.09
N ILE A 91 9.78 5.51 8.73
CA ILE A 91 10.09 4.19 8.14
C ILE A 91 9.02 3.19 8.54
N PHE A 92 8.57 2.38 7.58
CA PHE A 92 7.59 1.31 7.77
C PHE A 92 8.02 0.08 6.97
N HIS A 93 7.50 -1.09 7.33
CA HIS A 93 7.76 -2.36 6.67
C HIS A 93 6.49 -3.20 6.52
N PHE A 94 6.47 -3.99 5.44
CA PHE A 94 5.38 -4.89 5.09
C PHE A 94 5.96 -6.21 4.62
N ARG A 95 5.24 -7.31 4.85
CA ARG A 95 5.67 -8.63 4.42
C ARG A 95 4.81 -9.11 3.27
N ILE A 96 5.45 -9.36 2.14
CA ILE A 96 4.79 -9.79 0.91
C ILE A 96 5.38 -11.13 0.49
N TRP A 97 4.53 -12.09 0.16
CA TRP A 97 4.94 -13.40 -0.29
C TRP A 97 5.39 -13.32 -1.76
N LYS A 98 6.61 -13.76 -2.06
CA LYS A 98 7.10 -13.85 -3.44
C LYS A 98 8.20 -14.90 -3.54
N ALA A 99 8.16 -15.69 -4.62
CA ALA A 99 9.13 -16.76 -4.87
C ALA A 99 9.29 -17.71 -3.66
N ASN A 100 8.17 -18.19 -3.11
CA ASN A 100 8.09 -19.13 -1.99
C ASN A 100 8.71 -18.67 -0.67
N ARG A 101 8.76 -17.35 -0.44
CA ARG A 101 9.22 -16.78 0.84
C ARG A 101 8.52 -15.46 1.15
N TRP A 102 8.46 -15.14 2.43
CA TRP A 102 8.08 -13.80 2.89
C TRP A 102 9.25 -12.85 2.66
N ILE A 103 9.00 -11.78 1.92
CA ILE A 103 9.94 -10.69 1.69
C ILE A 103 9.50 -9.52 2.55
N ASP A 104 10.43 -9.03 3.36
CA ASP A 104 10.24 -7.83 4.18
C ASP A 104 10.60 -6.60 3.33
N VAL A 105 9.61 -5.73 3.12
CA VAL A 105 9.69 -4.58 2.24
C VAL A 105 9.59 -3.32 3.06
N VAL A 106 10.72 -2.64 3.18
CA VAL A 106 10.87 -1.38 3.89
C VAL A 106 10.56 -0.22 2.94
N VAL A 107 9.79 0.76 3.41
CA VAL A 107 9.48 2.01 2.72
C VAL A 107 9.56 3.20 3.69
N ASP A 108 9.90 4.37 3.17
CA ASP A 108 9.60 5.61 3.89
C ASP A 108 8.11 5.97 3.79
N ASP A 109 7.62 6.88 4.63
CA ASP A 109 6.21 7.25 4.67
C ASP A 109 5.80 8.41 3.75
N ARG A 110 6.68 8.89 2.86
CA ARG A 110 6.28 9.91 1.88
C ARG A 110 5.30 9.28 0.89
N LEU A 111 4.12 9.87 0.72
CA LEU A 111 3.07 9.36 -0.15
C LEU A 111 2.82 10.32 -1.32
N PRO A 112 2.48 9.79 -2.52
CA PRO A 112 2.07 10.60 -3.65
C PRO A 112 0.79 11.38 -3.37
N THR A 113 0.83 12.70 -3.56
CA THR A 113 -0.29 13.61 -3.36
C THR A 113 -0.46 14.57 -4.54
N LEU A 114 -1.69 15.07 -4.66
CA LEU A 114 -2.10 16.18 -5.50
C LEU A 114 -2.93 17.12 -4.64
N ASP A 115 -2.52 18.39 -4.55
CA ASP A 115 -3.18 19.41 -3.72
C ASP A 115 -3.35 18.98 -2.25
N GLY A 116 -2.33 18.32 -1.69
CA GLY A 116 -2.33 17.82 -0.31
C GLY A 116 -3.17 16.56 -0.07
N GLN A 117 -3.80 15.99 -1.11
CA GLN A 117 -4.60 14.77 -0.99
C GLN A 117 -3.91 13.56 -1.62
N LEU A 118 -4.03 12.40 -0.98
CA LEU A 118 -3.57 11.11 -1.53
C LEU A 118 -4.23 10.83 -2.89
N ILE A 119 -3.41 10.52 -3.89
CA ILE A 119 -3.87 10.20 -5.25
C ILE A 119 -4.18 8.72 -5.47
N PHE A 120 -3.63 7.86 -4.62
CA PHE A 120 -3.78 6.40 -4.66
C PHE A 120 -4.62 5.89 -3.48
N MET A 121 -4.36 4.68 -2.99
CA MET A 121 -5.15 4.08 -1.92
C MET A 121 -5.18 4.98 -0.68
N LYS A 122 -6.37 5.12 -0.09
CA LYS A 122 -6.57 5.92 1.13
C LYS A 122 -7.71 5.38 1.97
N SER A 123 -7.66 5.67 3.27
CA SER A 123 -8.78 5.43 4.17
C SER A 123 -9.85 6.53 4.08
N ARG A 124 -11.06 6.23 4.55
CA ARG A 124 -12.16 7.19 4.68
C ARG A 124 -12.00 8.13 5.86
N SER A 125 -11.31 7.70 6.92
CA SER A 125 -11.08 8.50 8.13
C SER A 125 -10.17 9.71 7.87
N GLY A 126 -9.33 9.64 6.84
CA GLY A 126 -8.42 10.70 6.40
C GLY A 126 -7.17 10.87 7.27
N ASP A 127 -7.14 10.22 8.44
CA ASP A 127 -6.01 10.17 9.37
C ASP A 127 -5.37 8.77 9.47
N GLU A 128 -5.82 7.80 8.65
CA GLU A 128 -5.31 6.43 8.64
C GLU A 128 -4.54 6.09 7.35
N PHE A 129 -3.34 5.50 7.51
CA PHE A 129 -2.35 5.40 6.42
C PHE A 129 -1.81 3.99 6.13
N TRP A 130 -2.18 2.94 6.87
CA TRP A 130 -1.64 1.59 6.63
C TRP A 130 -1.87 1.11 5.18
N SER A 131 -3.04 1.39 4.61
CA SER A 131 -3.43 0.93 3.28
C SER A 131 -2.63 1.64 2.19
N ALA A 132 -2.43 2.96 2.32
CA ALA A 132 -1.60 3.76 1.44
C ALA A 132 -0.12 3.34 1.47
N LEU A 133 0.39 3.02 2.66
CA LEU A 133 1.77 2.57 2.84
C LEU A 133 1.98 1.13 2.33
N LEU A 134 1.02 0.24 2.52
CA LEU A 134 1.04 -1.12 1.95
C LEU A 134 1.07 -1.07 0.42
N GLU A 135 0.24 -0.21 -0.19
CA GLU A 135 0.26 0.01 -1.64
C GLU A 135 1.62 0.55 -2.11
N LYS A 136 2.25 1.44 -1.35
CA LYS A 136 3.61 1.91 -1.66
C LYS A 136 4.63 0.77 -1.64
N ALA A 137 4.62 -0.07 -0.60
CA ALA A 137 5.53 -1.21 -0.50
C ALA A 137 5.34 -2.19 -1.67
N TYR A 138 4.09 -2.43 -2.06
CA TYR A 138 3.78 -3.26 -3.20
C TYR A 138 4.21 -2.61 -4.53
N ALA A 139 4.00 -1.31 -4.71
CA ALA A 139 4.51 -0.55 -5.86
C ALA A 139 6.04 -0.61 -5.95
N LYS A 140 6.75 -0.52 -4.81
CA LYS A 140 8.21 -0.70 -4.75
C LYS A 140 8.64 -2.08 -5.27
N MET A 141 7.95 -3.15 -4.87
CA MET A 141 8.24 -4.51 -5.35
C MET A 141 8.00 -4.71 -6.85
N HIS A 142 7.09 -3.94 -7.44
CA HIS A 142 6.75 -3.96 -8.86
C HIS A 142 7.46 -2.86 -9.68
N GLY A 143 8.24 -2.00 -9.02
CA GLY A 143 9.08 -0.96 -9.61
C GLY A 143 8.43 0.42 -9.76
N SER A 144 7.10 0.53 -9.77
CA SER A 144 6.37 1.81 -9.76
C SER A 144 4.90 1.61 -9.38
N TYR A 145 4.19 2.70 -9.04
CA TYR A 145 2.73 2.64 -8.87
C TYR A 145 2.01 2.31 -10.19
N GLU A 146 2.53 2.76 -11.32
CA GLU A 146 2.00 2.44 -12.65
C GLU A 146 2.03 0.95 -12.95
N ALA A 147 3.05 0.24 -12.47
CA ALA A 147 3.17 -1.22 -12.62
C ALA A 147 2.03 -1.99 -11.92
N LEU A 148 1.31 -1.36 -10.98
CA LEU A 148 0.14 -1.94 -10.34
C LEU A 148 -1.13 -1.85 -11.22
N SER A 149 -1.08 -1.16 -12.35
CA SER A 149 -2.21 -1.08 -13.28
C SER A 149 -2.38 -2.40 -14.04
N GLY A 150 -3.57 -3.01 -13.91
CA GLY A 150 -3.94 -4.18 -14.72
C GLY A 150 -3.47 -5.53 -14.20
N GLY A 151 -3.09 -5.64 -12.93
CA GLY A 151 -2.83 -6.93 -12.28
C GLY A 151 -4.10 -7.73 -11.97
N SER A 152 -3.92 -8.91 -11.39
CA SER A 152 -4.98 -9.87 -11.09
C SER A 152 -5.26 -10.00 -9.59
N ALA A 153 -6.52 -10.13 -9.20
CA ALA A 153 -6.89 -10.33 -7.80
C ALA A 153 -6.33 -11.65 -7.24
N CYS A 154 -6.19 -12.67 -8.11
CA CYS A 154 -5.56 -13.94 -7.75
C CYS A 154 -4.09 -13.72 -7.35
N GLU A 155 -3.33 -12.99 -8.16
CA GLU A 155 -1.93 -12.66 -7.87
C GLU A 155 -1.78 -11.91 -6.54
N ALA A 156 -2.60 -10.87 -6.30
CA ALA A 156 -2.59 -10.17 -5.01
C ALA A 156 -2.96 -11.09 -3.83
N MET A 157 -3.92 -12.01 -4.00
CA MET A 157 -4.30 -12.95 -2.94
C MET A 157 -3.14 -13.91 -2.62
N GLU A 158 -2.43 -14.41 -3.64
CA GLU A 158 -1.23 -15.25 -3.45
C GLU A 158 -0.12 -14.48 -2.73
N ASP A 159 0.16 -13.25 -3.17
CA ASP A 159 1.19 -12.39 -2.59
C ASP A 159 0.88 -11.99 -1.13
N PHE A 160 -0.39 -11.83 -0.76
CA PHE A 160 -0.78 -11.46 0.61
C PHE A 160 -1.05 -12.65 1.54
N THR A 161 -1.21 -13.86 1.03
CA THR A 161 -1.52 -15.04 1.86
C THR A 161 -0.46 -16.13 1.84
N GLY A 162 0.34 -16.21 0.78
CA GLY A 162 1.18 -17.36 0.48
C GLY A 162 0.40 -18.62 0.09
N GLY A 163 -0.90 -18.50 -0.16
CA GLY A 163 -1.77 -19.59 -0.60
C GLY A 163 -1.74 -19.83 -2.11
N VAL A 164 -2.55 -20.78 -2.56
CA VAL A 164 -2.80 -21.06 -3.98
C VAL A 164 -4.21 -20.60 -4.31
N THR A 165 -4.38 -19.90 -5.44
CA THR A 165 -5.70 -19.45 -5.87
C THR A 165 -6.33 -20.41 -6.88
N GLU A 166 -7.65 -20.58 -6.79
CA GLU A 166 -8.46 -21.32 -7.76
C GLU A 166 -9.54 -20.39 -8.33
N GLN A 167 -9.75 -20.41 -9.64
CA GLN A 167 -10.77 -19.63 -10.33
C GLN A 167 -11.83 -20.55 -10.94
N ILE A 168 -13.09 -20.37 -10.52
CA ILE A 168 -14.23 -21.16 -11.00
C ILE A 168 -15.12 -20.29 -11.89
N ASP A 169 -15.41 -20.75 -13.12
CA ASP A 169 -16.33 -20.09 -14.05
C ASP A 169 -17.78 -20.49 -13.76
N LEU A 170 -18.56 -19.58 -13.18
CA LEU A 170 -19.96 -19.78 -12.81
C LEU A 170 -20.93 -19.85 -14.00
N LYS A 171 -20.48 -19.55 -15.24
CA LYS A 171 -21.32 -19.69 -16.45
C LYS A 171 -21.23 -21.07 -17.08
N ARG A 172 -20.33 -21.93 -16.59
CA ARG A 172 -20.13 -23.30 -17.07
C ARG A 172 -20.58 -24.37 -16.08
N SER A 173 -21.30 -23.97 -15.03
CA SER A 173 -21.96 -24.85 -14.06
C SER A 173 -23.41 -25.15 -14.43
#